data_AF-A0A2R4M0Q3-F1
#
_entry.id   AF-A0A2R4M0Q3-F1
#
_cell.length_a   1.000
_cell.length_b   1.000
_cell.length_c   1.000
_cell.angle_alpha   90.00
_cell.angle_beta   90.00
_cell.angle_gamma   90.00
#
_symmetry.space_group_name_H-M   'P 1'
#
loop_
_entity.id
_entity.type
_entity.pdbx_description
1 polymer ?
#
loop_
_entity_poly.entity_id
_entity_poly.type
_entity_poly.pdbx_seq_one_letter_code
_entity_poly.pdbx_strand_id
1 'polypeptide(L)'
;MLSLWPFPVRQPVTEVLEWNTDTLITEAAEQRIALRTVPRSILTVSHLLDASDLSRAAELARAGPLDDWTVPLWHLARPSTVPVDAADITVFVDTGEGAFEAPGQAVIAADGGVAYLVEVSAVLPDWLELAAPAGVTLAHPIVAPVGTGILTRPIEIDRRRQGLGTVTATFTLQTGTDLSASSYATHLGLDVLTDPAVLRQPLAESIAQSVEYIDNGFGPIVIEPVLTHVQRRSTITLIDRGAGRWSRRRWLYSLRGRQRAFWLPTWGRELVLQAAVTSSATSVIIVENMDPGVLIGRHVMFEIVSGPVFCEITNAVYDALGIRLTIAAPGKSIPITTPIHLLTKFRLDTDRIEIEHFAGRTEFAASLIEIPG
;
A
#
# COMPACT_ATOMS: atom_id res chain seq x y z
N MET A 1 1.50 -31.93 -10.67
CA MET A 1 1.33 -31.27 -9.36
C MET A 1 2.54 -30.38 -9.20
N LEU A 2 2.32 -29.09 -8.92
CA LEU A 2 3.41 -28.12 -8.76
C LEU A 2 4.23 -28.46 -7.50
N SER A 3 5.53 -28.18 -7.55
CA SER A 3 6.42 -28.43 -6.41
C SER A 3 6.21 -27.36 -5.33
N LEU A 4 5.92 -27.79 -4.10
CA LEU A 4 5.82 -26.90 -2.93
C LEU A 4 7.19 -26.37 -2.56
N TRP A 5 7.31 -25.04 -2.40
CA TRP A 5 8.46 -24.42 -1.76
C TRP A 5 8.40 -24.69 -0.24
N PRO A 6 9.27 -25.54 0.31
CA PRO A 6 9.00 -26.22 1.58
C PRO A 6 9.65 -25.56 2.80
N PHE A 7 10.34 -24.43 2.62
CA PHE A 7 11.21 -23.85 3.65
C PHE A 7 10.47 -22.79 4.48
N PRO A 8 10.61 -22.80 5.81
CA PRO A 8 10.05 -21.77 6.68
C PRO A 8 10.74 -20.44 6.41
N VAL A 9 9.98 -19.34 6.39
CA VAL A 9 10.53 -18.02 6.06
C VAL A 9 11.11 -17.33 7.28
N ARG A 10 12.21 -16.61 7.08
CA ARG A 10 12.76 -15.65 8.01
C ARG A 10 12.25 -14.26 7.66
N GLN A 11 11.82 -13.51 8.67
CA GLN A 11 11.38 -12.13 8.52
C GLN A 11 12.56 -11.13 8.50
N PRO A 12 12.42 -9.99 7.81
CA PRO A 12 11.27 -9.59 7.00
C PRO A 12 11.18 -10.34 5.67
N VAL A 13 9.96 -10.40 5.13
CA VAL A 13 9.71 -10.81 3.74
C VAL A 13 9.55 -9.55 2.90
N THR A 14 10.31 -9.45 1.80
CA THR A 14 10.22 -8.30 0.90
C THR A 14 9.29 -8.63 -0.25
N GLU A 15 8.28 -7.80 -0.46
CA GLU A 15 7.38 -7.89 -1.60
C GLU A 15 7.48 -6.62 -2.44
N VAL A 16 7.61 -6.78 -3.75
CA VAL A 16 7.58 -5.67 -4.70
C VAL A 16 6.29 -5.77 -5.50
N LEU A 17 5.50 -4.71 -5.46
CA LEU A 17 4.35 -4.52 -6.36
C LEU A 17 4.80 -3.63 -7.52
N GLU A 18 4.73 -4.19 -8.73
CA GLU A 18 5.15 -3.52 -9.96
C GLU A 18 3.97 -3.38 -10.94
N TRP A 19 3.44 -2.17 -11.03
CA TRP A 19 2.52 -1.76 -12.09
C TRP A 19 3.28 -1.42 -13.37
N ASN A 20 2.54 -1.08 -14.41
CA ASN A 20 3.14 -0.54 -15.62
C ASN A 20 2.20 0.57 -16.12
N THR A 21 2.68 1.81 -16.07
CA THR A 21 1.90 2.97 -16.51
C THR A 21 2.66 3.73 -17.58
N ASP A 22 1.90 4.20 -18.56
CA ASP A 22 2.38 5.14 -19.56
C ASP A 22 1.86 6.54 -19.22
N THR A 23 2.78 7.49 -19.11
CA THR A 23 2.49 8.88 -18.72
C THR A 23 2.86 9.80 -19.87
N LEU A 24 1.83 10.39 -20.49
CA LEU A 24 1.96 11.34 -21.59
C LEU A 24 1.82 12.75 -21.00
N ILE A 25 2.90 13.52 -21.04
CA ILE A 25 2.97 14.87 -20.45
C ILE A 25 2.96 15.91 -21.56
N THR A 26 2.18 16.96 -21.35
CA THR A 26 2.21 18.22 -22.10
C THR A 26 2.48 19.36 -21.12
N GLU A 27 2.78 20.56 -21.60
CA GLU A 27 3.08 21.72 -20.74
C GLU A 27 2.01 21.98 -19.67
N ALA A 28 0.73 21.74 -19.98
CA ALA A 28 -0.41 22.05 -19.12
C ALA A 28 -1.18 20.83 -18.57
N ALA A 29 -0.96 19.64 -19.13
CA ALA A 29 -1.77 18.47 -18.78
C ALA A 29 -0.97 17.16 -18.82
N GLU A 30 -1.45 16.18 -18.05
CA GLU A 30 -0.90 14.84 -17.97
C GLU A 30 -2.00 13.81 -18.24
N GLN A 31 -1.79 12.91 -19.21
CA GLN A 31 -2.61 11.73 -19.44
C GLN A 31 -1.87 10.48 -18.97
N ARG A 32 -2.58 9.58 -18.28
CA ARG A 32 -2.00 8.37 -17.70
C ARG A 32 -2.79 7.13 -18.06
N ILE A 33 -2.11 6.09 -18.54
CA ILE A 33 -2.70 4.83 -18.96
C ILE A 33 -2.06 3.70 -18.16
N ALA A 34 -2.87 2.94 -17.42
CA ALA A 34 -2.40 1.71 -16.78
C ALA A 34 -2.36 0.58 -17.81
N LEU A 35 -1.16 0.13 -18.18
CA LEU A 35 -0.93 -1.04 -19.02
C LEU A 35 -1.11 -2.35 -18.23
N ARG A 36 -1.01 -2.29 -16.89
CA ARG A 36 -1.35 -3.38 -15.96
C ARG A 36 -2.29 -2.86 -14.88
N THR A 37 -3.46 -3.48 -14.77
CA THR A 37 -4.45 -3.15 -13.72
C THR A 37 -4.11 -3.80 -12.38
N VAL A 38 -3.63 -5.04 -12.41
CA VAL A 38 -3.10 -5.78 -11.27
C VAL A 38 -1.57 -5.72 -11.33
N PRO A 39 -0.88 -5.38 -10.23
CA PRO A 39 0.58 -5.35 -10.22
C PRO A 39 1.14 -6.76 -10.39
N ARG A 40 2.33 -6.84 -10.97
CA ARG A 40 3.18 -8.02 -10.78
C ARG A 40 3.70 -7.99 -9.35
N SER A 41 3.49 -9.08 -8.61
CA SER A 41 4.07 -9.25 -7.27
C SER A 41 5.36 -10.08 -7.37
N ILE A 42 6.44 -9.52 -6.85
CA ILE A 42 7.74 -10.18 -6.76
C ILE A 42 8.06 -10.36 -5.28
N LEU A 43 8.14 -11.61 -4.84
CA LEU A 43 8.37 -11.96 -3.44
C LEU A 43 9.82 -12.42 -3.27
N THR A 44 10.57 -11.75 -2.40
CA THR A 44 11.90 -12.18 -1.96
C THR A 44 11.81 -12.69 -0.53
N VAL A 45 12.14 -13.97 -0.37
CA VAL A 45 12.11 -14.68 0.90
C VAL A 45 13.52 -15.13 1.28
N SER A 46 13.83 -15.03 2.56
CA SER A 46 15.06 -15.56 3.14
C SER A 46 14.73 -16.69 4.09
N HIS A 47 15.61 -17.68 4.20
CA HIS A 47 15.44 -18.87 5.01
C HIS A 47 16.71 -19.13 5.81
N LEU A 48 16.58 -19.47 7.09
CA LEU A 48 17.70 -19.96 7.90
C LEU A 48 17.59 -21.48 7.98
N LEU A 49 18.53 -22.18 7.36
CA LEU A 49 18.47 -23.63 7.18
C LEU A 49 19.67 -24.33 7.83
N ASP A 50 19.46 -25.59 8.22
CA ASP A 50 20.53 -26.49 8.65
C ASP A 50 21.26 -27.14 7.45
N ALA A 51 22.29 -27.94 7.73
CA ALA A 51 23.10 -28.56 6.68
C ALA A 51 22.30 -29.49 5.76
N SER A 52 21.28 -30.17 6.27
CA SER A 52 20.44 -31.09 5.49
C SER A 52 19.51 -30.30 4.56
N ASP A 53 18.85 -29.27 5.08
CA ASP A 53 17.97 -28.40 4.32
C ASP A 53 18.73 -27.53 3.32
N LEU A 54 19.95 -27.11 3.62
CA LEU A 54 20.83 -26.44 2.65
C LEU A 54 21.18 -27.35 1.47
N SER A 55 21.42 -28.64 1.74
CA SER A 55 21.68 -29.61 0.68
C SER A 55 20.42 -29.81 -0.17
N ARG A 56 19.24 -29.92 0.46
CA ARG A 56 17.95 -29.97 -0.23
C ARG A 56 17.69 -28.73 -1.09
N ALA A 57 17.95 -27.53 -0.57
CA ALA A 57 17.81 -26.28 -1.32
C ALA A 57 18.74 -26.22 -2.54
N ALA A 58 19.99 -26.71 -2.39
CA ALA A 58 20.93 -26.78 -3.49
C ALA A 58 20.50 -27.76 -4.60
N GLU A 59 19.91 -28.90 -4.24
CA GLU A 59 19.36 -29.82 -5.24
C GLU A 59 18.11 -29.26 -5.92
N LEU A 60 17.22 -28.58 -5.18
CA LEU A 60 16.07 -27.89 -5.78
C LEU A 60 16.51 -26.82 -6.78
N ALA A 61 17.55 -26.04 -6.44
CA ALA A 61 18.13 -25.06 -7.35
C ALA A 61 18.73 -25.68 -8.62
N ARG A 62 19.26 -26.91 -8.54
CA ARG A 62 19.76 -27.66 -9.70
C ARG A 62 18.63 -28.25 -10.57
N ALA A 63 17.54 -28.68 -9.95
CA ALA A 63 16.50 -29.46 -10.60
C ALA A 63 15.61 -28.66 -11.57
N GLY A 64 15.40 -27.36 -11.35
CA GLY A 64 14.53 -26.58 -12.25
C GLY A 64 14.34 -25.12 -11.84
N PRO A 65 15.17 -24.18 -12.35
CA PRO A 65 14.96 -22.75 -12.11
C PRO A 65 13.78 -22.15 -12.89
N LEU A 66 13.23 -22.85 -13.89
CA LEU A 66 12.16 -22.36 -14.77
C LEU A 66 10.80 -23.01 -14.53
N ASP A 67 10.69 -23.91 -13.56
CA ASP A 67 9.43 -24.56 -13.23
C ASP A 67 8.52 -23.65 -12.39
N ASP A 68 7.23 -23.90 -12.47
CA ASP A 68 6.22 -23.27 -11.62
C ASP A 68 6.28 -23.89 -10.21
N TRP A 69 6.28 -23.03 -9.20
CA TRP A 69 6.31 -23.40 -7.79
C TRP A 69 5.01 -23.04 -7.09
N THR A 70 4.58 -23.92 -6.20
CA THR A 70 3.58 -23.61 -5.17
C THR A 70 4.31 -22.87 -4.06
N VAL A 71 4.13 -21.56 -3.96
CA VAL A 71 4.83 -20.69 -3.01
C VAL A 71 3.88 -20.33 -1.87
N PRO A 72 4.17 -20.74 -0.62
CA PRO A 72 3.41 -20.25 0.53
C PRO A 72 3.65 -18.75 0.71
N LEU A 73 2.56 -17.97 0.73
CA LEU A 73 2.60 -16.53 0.91
C LEU A 73 2.65 -16.20 2.41
N TRP A 74 3.75 -16.59 3.06
CA TRP A 74 3.94 -16.46 4.52
C TRP A 74 3.74 -15.04 5.06
N HIS A 75 3.99 -14.02 4.24
CA HIS A 75 3.75 -12.61 4.61
C HIS A 75 2.25 -12.27 4.80
N LEU A 76 1.35 -13.08 4.23
CA LEU A 76 -0.10 -13.02 4.38
C LEU A 76 -0.64 -14.09 5.35
N ALA A 77 0.24 -14.86 6.00
CA ALA A 77 -0.19 -15.93 6.88
C ALA A 77 -0.95 -15.41 8.11
N ARG A 78 -1.80 -16.28 8.66
CA ARG A 78 -2.65 -16.01 9.81
C ARG A 78 -2.57 -17.18 10.80
N PRO A 79 -2.55 -16.90 12.11
CA PRO A 79 -2.66 -17.95 13.10
C PRO A 79 -4.06 -18.58 13.03
N SER A 80 -4.12 -19.90 13.19
CA SER A 80 -5.38 -20.59 13.45
C SER A 80 -5.89 -20.23 14.84
N THR A 81 -7.20 -20.10 15.01
CA THR A 81 -7.81 -19.78 16.31
C THR A 81 -7.88 -20.99 17.23
N VAL A 82 -7.81 -22.21 16.67
CA VAL A 82 -7.84 -23.49 17.38
C VAL A 82 -6.74 -24.43 16.87
N PRO A 83 -6.38 -25.47 17.65
CA PRO A 83 -5.57 -26.58 17.15
C PRO A 83 -6.21 -27.24 15.92
N VAL A 84 -5.39 -27.81 15.05
CA VAL A 84 -5.84 -28.62 13.90
C VAL A 84 -5.44 -30.05 14.16
N ASP A 85 -6.38 -30.99 14.06
CA ASP A 85 -6.14 -32.42 14.12
C ASP A 85 -6.08 -33.06 12.73
N ALA A 86 -5.37 -34.18 12.61
CA ALA A 86 -5.14 -34.82 11.32
C ALA A 86 -6.42 -35.28 10.59
N ALA A 87 -7.51 -35.50 11.33
CA ALA A 87 -8.80 -35.90 10.78
C ALA A 87 -9.71 -34.70 10.42
N ASP A 88 -9.31 -33.47 10.78
CA ASP A 88 -10.14 -32.29 10.57
C ASP A 88 -10.25 -31.96 9.09
N ILE A 89 -11.47 -31.63 8.68
CA ILE A 89 -11.79 -31.10 7.34
C ILE A 89 -12.11 -29.60 7.37
N THR A 90 -11.89 -28.96 8.52
CA THR A 90 -12.15 -27.54 8.74
C THR A 90 -10.96 -26.92 9.46
N VAL A 91 -10.51 -25.76 9.02
CA VAL A 91 -9.40 -25.02 9.64
C VAL A 91 -9.87 -23.62 9.94
N PHE A 92 -9.94 -23.26 11.22
CA PHE A 92 -10.43 -21.93 11.65
C PHE A 92 -9.33 -20.89 11.53
N VAL A 93 -9.53 -19.93 10.64
CA VAL A 93 -8.59 -18.85 10.35
C VAL A 93 -9.37 -17.66 9.83
N ASP A 94 -8.98 -16.45 10.22
CA ASP A 94 -9.56 -15.23 9.67
C ASP A 94 -9.28 -15.13 8.16
N THR A 95 -10.34 -15.20 7.34
CA THR A 95 -10.25 -15.13 5.88
C THR A 95 -10.56 -13.74 5.33
N GLY A 96 -11.02 -12.80 6.18
CA GLY A 96 -11.36 -11.44 5.76
C GLY A 96 -10.17 -10.66 5.21
N GLU A 97 -8.97 -11.00 5.67
CA GLU A 97 -7.70 -10.34 5.31
C GLU A 97 -6.62 -11.30 4.82
N GLY A 98 -6.99 -12.32 4.04
CA GLY A 98 -6.09 -13.27 3.40
C GLY A 98 -6.45 -13.53 1.94
N ALA A 99 -5.46 -13.81 1.10
CA ALA A 99 -5.66 -14.18 -0.30
C ALA A 99 -5.98 -15.69 -0.44
N PHE A 100 -6.90 -16.20 0.38
CA PHE A 100 -7.35 -17.58 0.28
C PHE A 100 -8.35 -17.71 -0.88
N GLU A 101 -8.22 -18.76 -1.67
CA GLU A 101 -9.07 -19.02 -2.83
C GLU A 101 -9.69 -20.42 -2.73
N ALA A 102 -10.92 -20.55 -3.21
CA ALA A 102 -11.63 -21.82 -3.33
C ALA A 102 -12.31 -21.93 -4.71
N PRO A 103 -12.25 -23.10 -5.38
CA PRO A 103 -11.38 -24.22 -5.05
C PRO A 103 -9.90 -23.81 -5.19
N GLY A 104 -9.04 -24.27 -4.28
CA GLY A 104 -7.65 -23.82 -4.23
C GLY A 104 -6.80 -24.58 -3.23
N GLN A 105 -5.64 -24.03 -2.88
CA GLN A 105 -4.70 -24.63 -1.95
C GLN A 105 -4.31 -23.65 -0.84
N ALA A 106 -4.01 -24.20 0.33
CA ALA A 106 -3.42 -23.48 1.45
C ALA A 106 -2.28 -24.29 2.06
N VAL A 107 -1.44 -23.65 2.85
CA VAL A 107 -0.38 -24.32 3.60
C VAL A 107 -0.62 -24.16 5.08
N ILE A 108 -0.51 -25.25 5.83
CA ILE A 108 -0.56 -25.28 7.29
C ILE A 108 0.82 -25.69 7.81
N ALA A 109 1.32 -25.00 8.83
CA ALA A 109 2.58 -25.34 9.48
C ALA A 109 2.57 -24.95 10.97
N ALA A 110 3.42 -25.59 11.78
CA ALA A 110 3.86 -24.99 13.03
C ALA A 110 4.83 -23.83 12.74
N ASP A 111 4.98 -22.90 13.67
CA ASP A 111 5.98 -21.83 13.54
C ASP A 111 7.40 -22.40 13.39
N GLY A 112 8.10 -21.99 12.32
CA GLY A 112 9.39 -22.54 11.92
C GLY A 112 9.39 -24.03 11.50
N GLY A 113 8.22 -24.65 11.40
CA GLY A 113 8.06 -26.08 11.11
C GLY A 113 7.94 -26.42 9.63
N VAL A 114 7.63 -27.69 9.37
CA VAL A 114 7.39 -28.22 8.03
C VAL A 114 6.07 -27.67 7.47
N ALA A 115 6.08 -27.29 6.19
CA ALA A 115 4.91 -26.84 5.46
C ALA A 115 4.10 -28.03 4.91
N TYR A 116 2.81 -28.11 5.27
CA TYR A 116 1.87 -29.11 4.77
C TYR A 116 0.87 -28.46 3.82
N LEU A 117 0.83 -28.93 2.58
CA LEU A 117 -0.13 -28.46 1.57
C LEU A 117 -1.48 -29.13 1.79
N VAL A 118 -2.55 -28.33 1.85
CA VAL A 118 -3.93 -28.79 1.96
C VAL A 118 -4.78 -28.21 0.82
N GLU A 119 -5.74 -29.00 0.36
CA GLU A 119 -6.70 -28.59 -0.67
C GLU A 119 -7.92 -27.94 -0.02
N VAL A 120 -8.27 -26.74 -0.45
CA VAL A 120 -9.38 -25.93 0.06
C VAL A 120 -10.58 -26.05 -0.89
N SER A 121 -11.71 -26.51 -0.36
CA SER A 121 -12.97 -26.64 -1.10
C SER A 121 -13.86 -25.40 -1.00
N ALA A 122 -13.82 -24.68 0.13
CA ALA A 122 -14.56 -23.44 0.34
C ALA A 122 -13.83 -22.49 1.31
N VAL A 123 -13.99 -21.18 1.09
CA VAL A 123 -13.52 -20.11 1.98
C VAL A 123 -14.75 -19.46 2.62
N LEU A 124 -14.84 -19.51 3.95
CA LEU A 124 -15.88 -18.87 4.76
C LEU A 124 -15.25 -17.79 5.64
N PRO A 125 -16.01 -16.83 6.20
CA PRO A 125 -15.45 -15.66 6.88
C PRO A 125 -14.40 -15.96 7.97
N ASP A 126 -14.58 -17.05 8.72
CA ASP A 126 -13.71 -17.39 9.86
C ASP A 126 -13.09 -18.80 9.77
N TRP A 127 -13.27 -19.50 8.64
CA TRP A 127 -12.67 -20.82 8.44
C TRP A 127 -12.54 -21.21 6.96
N LEU A 128 -11.68 -22.18 6.72
CA LEU A 128 -11.52 -22.88 5.46
C LEU A 128 -12.13 -24.28 5.58
N GLU A 129 -12.89 -24.70 4.57
CA GLU A 129 -13.26 -26.10 4.39
C GLU A 129 -12.21 -26.77 3.50
N LEU A 130 -11.75 -27.95 3.93
CA LEU A 130 -10.77 -28.74 3.21
C LEU A 130 -11.47 -29.81 2.35
N ALA A 131 -10.92 -30.08 1.17
CA ALA A 131 -11.41 -31.14 0.30
C ALA A 131 -11.05 -32.55 0.81
N ALA A 132 -10.06 -32.65 1.71
CA ALA A 132 -9.63 -33.87 2.37
C ALA A 132 -9.17 -33.54 3.81
N PRO A 133 -9.09 -34.52 4.72
CA PRO A 133 -8.57 -34.29 6.07
C PRO A 133 -7.18 -33.66 6.06
N ALA A 134 -6.89 -32.79 7.03
CA ALA A 134 -5.65 -32.02 7.12
C ALA A 134 -4.38 -32.90 7.12
N GLY A 135 -4.47 -34.12 7.63
CA GLY A 135 -3.37 -35.10 7.61
C GLY A 135 -2.23 -34.80 8.59
N VAL A 136 -2.34 -33.73 9.38
CA VAL A 136 -1.36 -33.30 10.37
C VAL A 136 -2.06 -32.80 11.63
N THR A 137 -1.49 -33.09 12.81
CA THR A 137 -1.94 -32.52 14.09
C THR A 137 -0.97 -31.41 14.53
N LEU A 138 -1.50 -30.20 14.76
CA LEU A 138 -0.74 -29.00 15.11
C LEU A 138 -1.47 -28.21 16.22
N ALA A 139 -0.77 -27.86 17.30
CA ALA A 139 -1.36 -27.16 18.44
C ALA A 139 -1.57 -25.65 18.19
N HIS A 140 -0.63 -24.99 17.51
CA HIS A 140 -0.68 -23.57 17.17
C HIS A 140 -0.35 -23.37 15.68
N PRO A 141 -1.23 -23.84 14.78
CA PRO A 141 -0.93 -23.79 13.36
C PRO A 141 -0.96 -22.35 12.83
N ILE A 142 -0.06 -22.07 11.92
CA ILE A 142 -0.09 -20.90 11.05
C ILE A 142 -0.57 -21.38 9.67
N VAL A 143 -1.56 -20.68 9.12
CA VAL A 143 -2.16 -20.99 7.83
C VAL A 143 -1.78 -19.87 6.86
N ALA A 144 -1.20 -20.24 5.72
CA ALA A 144 -0.80 -19.30 4.69
C ALA A 144 -1.54 -19.58 3.38
N PRO A 145 -2.00 -18.53 2.66
CA PRO A 145 -2.46 -18.69 1.29
C PRO A 145 -1.27 -19.07 0.40
N VAL A 146 -1.58 -19.61 -0.76
CA VAL A 146 -0.61 -20.11 -1.73
C VAL A 146 -0.71 -19.31 -3.02
N GLY A 147 0.44 -19.01 -3.62
CA GLY A 147 0.51 -18.47 -4.98
C GLY A 147 1.35 -19.36 -5.88
N THR A 148 1.05 -19.36 -7.17
CA THR A 148 1.94 -19.93 -8.18
C THR A 148 3.00 -18.92 -8.57
N GLY A 149 4.27 -19.28 -8.43
CA GLY A 149 5.39 -18.39 -8.72
C GLY A 149 6.52 -19.08 -9.48
N ILE A 150 7.25 -18.29 -10.25
CA ILE A 150 8.47 -18.73 -10.94
C ILE A 150 9.69 -18.11 -10.28
N LEU A 151 10.80 -18.85 -10.21
CA LEU A 151 12.08 -18.32 -9.75
C LEU A 151 12.64 -17.38 -10.82
N THR A 152 12.68 -16.08 -10.54
CA THR A 152 13.19 -15.08 -11.50
C THR A 152 14.63 -14.68 -11.24
N ARG A 153 15.19 -15.13 -10.11
CA ARG A 153 16.61 -14.99 -9.79
C ARG A 153 17.16 -16.35 -9.38
N PRO A 154 18.46 -16.61 -9.62
CA PRO A 154 19.13 -17.77 -9.05
C PRO A 154 18.94 -17.80 -7.53
N ILE A 155 18.74 -19.00 -6.97
CA ILE A 155 18.72 -19.18 -5.52
C ILE A 155 20.12 -18.90 -4.98
N GLU A 156 20.21 -17.98 -4.02
CA GLU A 156 21.45 -17.63 -3.37
C GLU A 156 21.61 -18.44 -2.09
N ILE A 157 22.76 -19.09 -1.91
CA ILE A 157 23.05 -19.93 -0.74
C ILE A 157 24.33 -19.42 -0.07
N ASP A 158 24.20 -18.82 1.10
CA ASP A 158 25.31 -18.41 1.96
C ASP A 158 25.52 -19.45 3.08
N ARG A 159 26.67 -20.12 3.06
CA ARG A 159 27.02 -21.16 4.04
C ARG A 159 27.86 -20.55 5.17
N ARG A 160 27.42 -20.74 6.41
CA ARG A 160 28.18 -20.34 7.60
C ARG A 160 28.90 -21.53 8.22
N ARG A 161 29.91 -21.23 9.06
CA ARG A 161 30.54 -22.26 9.90
C ARG A 161 29.49 -22.87 10.83
N GLN A 162 29.66 -24.16 11.19
CA GLN A 162 28.76 -24.93 12.07
C GLN A 162 27.44 -25.42 11.44
N GLY A 163 27.36 -25.51 10.11
CA GLY A 163 26.25 -26.22 9.45
C GLY A 163 24.93 -25.45 9.41
N LEU A 164 24.98 -24.13 9.58
CA LEU A 164 23.86 -23.23 9.34
C LEU A 164 24.13 -22.38 8.10
N GLY A 165 23.07 -21.93 7.43
CA GLY A 165 23.21 -21.07 6.26
C GLY A 165 21.92 -20.33 5.94
N THR A 166 22.07 -19.32 5.10
CA THR A 166 20.94 -18.54 4.60
C THR A 166 20.67 -18.93 3.15
N VAL A 167 19.41 -19.17 2.82
CA VAL A 167 18.95 -19.32 1.44
C VAL A 167 18.03 -18.16 1.10
N THR A 168 18.30 -17.47 0.00
CA THR A 168 17.45 -16.41 -0.53
C THR A 168 16.86 -16.85 -1.86
N ALA A 169 15.54 -16.72 -1.99
CA ALA A 169 14.81 -17.03 -3.21
C ALA A 169 13.89 -15.87 -3.60
N THR A 170 13.84 -15.56 -4.89
CA THR A 170 12.96 -14.52 -5.45
C THR A 170 11.99 -15.14 -6.43
N PHE A 171 10.71 -15.03 -6.10
CA PHE A 171 9.60 -15.53 -6.91
C PHE A 171 8.87 -14.37 -7.57
N THR A 172 8.50 -14.53 -8.84
CA THR A 172 7.47 -13.69 -9.45
C THR A 172 6.17 -14.48 -9.49
N LEU A 173 5.14 -13.96 -8.84
CA LEU A 173 3.82 -14.58 -8.83
C LEU A 173 3.16 -14.43 -10.22
N GLN A 174 2.60 -15.52 -10.72
CA GLN A 174 2.01 -15.57 -12.08
C GLN A 174 0.60 -15.02 -12.11
N THR A 175 -0.17 -15.27 -11.05
CA THR A 175 -1.55 -14.81 -10.90
C THR A 175 -1.62 -13.92 -9.67
N GLY A 176 -2.35 -12.81 -9.79
CA GLY A 176 -2.68 -11.93 -8.68
C GLY A 176 -4.18 -11.68 -8.66
N THR A 177 -4.77 -11.72 -7.47
CA THR A 177 -6.15 -11.32 -7.25
C THR A 177 -6.24 -9.79 -7.32
N ASP A 178 -7.30 -9.25 -7.95
CA ASP A 178 -7.54 -7.81 -7.93
C ASP A 178 -8.00 -7.38 -6.53
N LEU A 179 -7.23 -6.50 -5.90
CA LEU A 179 -7.49 -5.94 -4.56
C LEU A 179 -7.84 -4.45 -4.61
N SER A 180 -8.20 -3.90 -5.78
CA SER A 180 -8.37 -2.45 -5.99
C SER A 180 -9.58 -1.80 -5.29
N ALA A 181 -10.40 -2.57 -4.59
CA ALA A 181 -11.51 -2.08 -3.78
C ALA A 181 -11.01 -1.44 -2.47
N SER A 182 -10.62 -0.17 -2.56
CA SER A 182 -10.17 0.66 -1.42
C SER A 182 -11.27 0.87 -0.38
N SER A 183 -10.88 0.97 0.89
CA SER A 183 -11.76 1.28 2.03
C SER A 183 -11.70 2.76 2.45
N TYR A 184 -10.92 3.60 1.77
CA TYR A 184 -10.78 5.01 2.11
C TYR A 184 -12.02 5.82 1.73
N ALA A 185 -12.27 6.89 2.48
CA ALA A 185 -13.28 7.86 2.11
C ALA A 185 -12.87 8.57 0.82
N THR A 186 -13.85 8.92 -0.02
CA THR A 186 -13.60 9.53 -1.33
C THR A 186 -14.02 11.00 -1.37
N HIS A 187 -13.25 11.82 -2.08
CA HIS A 187 -13.60 13.20 -2.44
C HIS A 187 -13.38 13.40 -3.94
N LEU A 188 -14.43 13.86 -4.65
CA LEU A 188 -14.43 13.97 -6.12
C LEU A 188 -14.02 12.67 -6.84
N GLY A 189 -14.44 11.52 -6.29
CA GLY A 189 -14.15 10.20 -6.85
C GLY A 189 -12.71 9.70 -6.65
N LEU A 190 -11.89 10.42 -5.86
CA LEU A 190 -10.53 10.01 -5.48
C LEU A 190 -10.47 9.67 -4.00
N ASP A 191 -9.68 8.66 -3.64
CA ASP A 191 -9.44 8.29 -2.25
C ASP A 191 -8.76 9.46 -1.51
N VAL A 192 -9.14 9.67 -0.25
CA VAL A 192 -8.49 10.61 0.67
C VAL A 192 -7.72 9.80 1.69
N LEU A 193 -6.41 10.04 1.81
CA LEU A 193 -5.57 9.36 2.79
C LEU A 193 -5.80 9.97 4.18
N THR A 194 -6.81 9.47 4.88
CA THR A 194 -7.26 9.95 6.20
C THR A 194 -6.47 9.38 7.38
N ASP A 195 -5.38 8.65 7.14
CA ASP A 195 -4.57 8.08 8.21
C ASP A 195 -3.52 9.08 8.72
N PRO A 196 -3.54 9.44 10.02
CA PRO A 196 -2.51 10.29 10.60
C PRO A 196 -1.16 9.56 10.72
N ALA A 197 -1.10 8.25 10.43
CA ALA A 197 0.13 7.45 10.48
C ALA A 197 1.24 7.99 9.56
N VAL A 198 0.88 8.72 8.49
CA VAL A 198 1.81 9.45 7.61
C VAL A 198 2.73 10.38 8.41
N LEU A 199 2.27 10.96 9.52
CA LEU A 199 3.04 11.92 10.33
C LEU A 199 4.11 11.29 11.23
N ARG A 200 4.17 9.96 11.40
CA ARG A 200 5.21 9.35 12.26
C ARG A 200 6.62 9.60 11.73
N GLN A 201 6.73 9.99 10.46
CA GLN A 201 7.94 10.52 9.87
C GLN A 201 7.65 11.92 9.30
N PRO A 202 8.61 12.85 9.32
CA PRO A 202 8.43 14.14 8.69
C PRO A 202 8.05 13.95 7.21
N LEU A 203 6.98 14.61 6.77
CA LEU A 203 6.64 14.67 5.36
C LEU A 203 7.68 15.57 4.68
N ALA A 204 8.73 14.97 4.12
CA ALA A 204 9.74 15.70 3.39
C ALA A 204 9.15 16.16 2.05
N GLU A 205 9.31 17.44 1.75
CA GLU A 205 8.74 18.04 0.55
C GLU A 205 9.78 18.90 -0.17
N SER A 206 9.70 18.88 -1.49
CA SER A 206 10.42 19.81 -2.35
C SER A 206 9.44 20.42 -3.34
N ILE A 207 9.55 21.73 -3.54
CA ILE A 207 8.76 22.49 -4.49
C ILE A 207 9.74 22.99 -5.54
N ALA A 208 9.57 22.56 -6.79
CA ALA A 208 10.47 22.89 -7.89
C ALA A 208 9.70 23.15 -9.18
N GLN A 209 10.17 24.12 -9.97
CA GLN A 209 9.68 24.35 -11.32
C GLN A 209 10.58 23.60 -12.31
N SER A 210 9.97 22.81 -13.19
CA SER A 210 10.70 22.16 -14.28
C SER A 210 11.09 23.22 -15.32
N VAL A 211 12.39 23.38 -15.54
CA VAL A 211 12.94 24.36 -16.49
C VAL A 211 14.01 23.72 -17.36
N GLU A 212 14.08 24.16 -18.61
CA GLU A 212 15.16 23.87 -19.55
C GLU A 212 16.14 25.04 -19.57
N TYR A 213 17.44 24.74 -19.48
CA TYR A 213 18.51 25.73 -19.54
C TYR A 213 19.12 25.70 -20.94
N ILE A 214 18.96 26.80 -21.67
CA ILE A 214 19.62 27.00 -22.96
C ILE A 214 20.83 27.89 -22.71
N ASP A 215 22.00 27.25 -22.60
CA ASP A 215 23.30 27.91 -22.44
C ASP A 215 24.17 27.63 -23.66
N ASN A 216 24.31 28.65 -24.53
CA ASN A 216 25.12 28.57 -25.74
C ASN A 216 26.60 28.94 -25.50
N GLY A 217 27.03 29.10 -24.25
CA GLY A 217 28.40 29.45 -23.85
C GLY A 217 28.84 30.89 -24.19
N PHE A 218 27.99 31.65 -24.86
CA PHE A 218 28.14 33.07 -25.15
C PHE A 218 26.80 33.78 -24.91
N GLY A 219 26.78 34.81 -24.07
CA GLY A 219 25.57 35.56 -23.73
C GLY A 219 24.85 35.05 -22.46
N PRO A 220 23.68 35.61 -22.12
CA PRO A 220 22.93 35.22 -20.92
C PRO A 220 22.28 33.85 -21.08
N ILE A 221 22.23 33.09 -19.99
CA ILE A 221 21.50 31.82 -19.89
C ILE A 221 19.99 32.11 -20.05
N VAL A 222 19.34 31.42 -20.98
CA VAL A 222 17.89 31.48 -21.15
C VAL A 222 17.26 30.28 -20.41
N ILE A 223 16.24 30.56 -19.61
CA ILE A 223 15.53 29.57 -18.81
C ILE A 223 14.09 29.52 -19.31
N GLU A 224 13.66 28.38 -19.85
CA GLU A 224 12.30 28.19 -20.33
C GLU A 224 11.58 27.14 -19.46
N PRO A 225 10.38 27.43 -18.93
CA PRO A 225 9.65 26.47 -18.14
C PRO A 225 9.11 25.34 -19.02
N VAL A 226 9.38 24.10 -18.64
CA VAL A 226 8.88 22.90 -19.33
C VAL A 226 7.40 22.65 -19.00
N LEU A 227 6.94 23.16 -17.86
CA LEU A 227 5.55 23.05 -17.40
C LEU A 227 5.02 24.43 -17.01
N THR A 228 3.71 24.62 -17.20
CA THR A 228 3.02 25.86 -16.80
C THR A 228 2.79 25.98 -15.29
N HIS A 229 3.09 24.92 -14.54
CA HIS A 229 2.88 24.84 -13.09
C HIS A 229 4.13 24.33 -12.37
N VAL A 230 4.23 24.67 -11.09
CA VAL A 230 5.27 24.18 -10.19
C VAL A 230 4.91 22.77 -9.74
N GLN A 231 5.90 21.88 -9.68
CA GLN A 231 5.72 20.52 -9.19
C GLN A 231 6.19 20.44 -7.73
N ARG A 232 5.31 20.02 -6.85
CA ARG A 232 5.69 19.59 -5.50
C ARG A 232 5.92 18.09 -5.52
N ARG A 233 7.05 17.66 -5.00
CA ARG A 233 7.33 16.26 -4.72
C ARG A 233 7.37 16.05 -3.23
N SER A 234 6.93 14.87 -2.83
CA SER A 234 6.95 14.46 -1.43
C SER A 234 7.29 12.99 -1.32
N THR A 235 7.75 12.56 -0.17
CA THR A 235 7.90 11.13 0.14
C THR A 235 7.10 10.83 1.38
N ILE A 236 6.19 9.87 1.26
CA ILE A 236 5.47 9.30 2.41
C ILE A 236 6.13 7.99 2.82
N THR A 237 6.17 7.77 4.13
CA THR A 237 6.52 6.47 4.71
C THR A 237 5.38 6.03 5.59
N LEU A 238 4.94 4.79 5.41
CA LEU A 238 3.77 4.24 6.09
C LEU A 238 4.16 2.96 6.82
N ILE A 239 3.65 2.83 8.04
CA ILE A 239 3.83 1.65 8.89
C ILE A 239 2.45 1.22 9.37
N ASP A 240 1.99 0.07 8.87
CA ASP A 240 0.66 -0.45 9.14
C ASP A 240 0.72 -1.70 10.03
N ARG A 241 -0.30 -1.86 10.89
CA ARG A 241 -0.46 -3.00 11.82
C ARG A 241 -1.92 -3.47 11.80
N GLY A 242 -2.15 -4.74 12.14
CA GLY A 242 -3.49 -5.33 12.13
C GLY A 242 -4.20 -5.09 10.80
N ALA A 243 -5.49 -4.72 10.86
CA ALA A 243 -6.33 -4.47 9.69
C ALA A 243 -5.81 -3.38 8.74
N GLY A 244 -5.04 -2.41 9.25
CA GLY A 244 -4.43 -1.36 8.43
C GLY A 244 -3.54 -1.91 7.32
N ARG A 245 -2.92 -3.09 7.52
CA ARG A 245 -2.06 -3.73 6.51
C ARG A 245 -2.84 -4.06 5.24
N TRP A 246 -4.07 -4.56 5.41
CA TRP A 246 -4.92 -4.97 4.30
C TRP A 246 -5.55 -3.76 3.60
N SER A 247 -6.09 -2.81 4.38
CA SER A 247 -6.60 -1.53 3.86
C SER A 247 -5.55 -0.79 3.03
N ARG A 248 -4.30 -0.75 3.52
CA ARG A 248 -3.18 -0.14 2.79
C ARG A 248 -2.90 -0.83 1.47
N ARG A 249 -2.84 -2.16 1.48
CA ARG A 249 -2.60 -2.95 0.27
C ARG A 249 -3.68 -2.71 -0.77
N ARG A 250 -4.96 -2.72 -0.36
CA ARG A 250 -6.08 -2.43 -1.27
C ARG A 250 -6.01 -1.04 -1.87
N TRP A 251 -5.62 -0.05 -1.08
CA TRP A 251 -5.36 1.31 -1.56
C TRP A 251 -4.23 1.38 -2.59
N LEU A 252 -3.08 0.72 -2.34
CA LEU A 252 -2.01 0.67 -3.35
C LEU A 252 -2.48 0.04 -4.67
N TYR A 253 -3.31 -1.02 -4.61
CA TYR A 253 -3.93 -1.61 -5.80
C TYR A 253 -4.94 -0.68 -6.47
N SER A 254 -5.68 0.13 -5.70
CA SER A 254 -6.64 1.10 -6.24
C SER A 254 -5.95 2.18 -7.08
N LEU A 255 -4.71 2.55 -6.75
CA LEU A 255 -3.93 3.58 -7.44
C LEU A 255 -3.41 3.16 -8.81
N ARG A 256 -3.14 1.86 -9.00
CA ARG A 256 -2.57 1.29 -10.24
C ARG A 256 -1.25 1.97 -10.65
N GLY A 257 -0.31 2.05 -9.71
CA GLY A 257 0.97 2.72 -9.92
C GLY A 257 0.79 4.23 -10.05
N ARG A 258 1.34 4.84 -11.10
CA ARG A 258 1.21 6.29 -11.34
C ARG A 258 -0.18 6.71 -11.84
N GLN A 259 -1.03 5.77 -12.23
CA GLN A 259 -2.24 6.06 -13.02
C GLN A 259 -3.25 6.95 -12.30
N ARG A 260 -3.62 6.60 -11.07
CA ARG A 260 -4.67 7.34 -10.33
C ARG A 260 -4.06 8.28 -9.31
N ALA A 261 -4.77 9.37 -9.09
CA ALA A 261 -4.46 10.32 -8.04
C ALA A 261 -5.25 10.00 -6.76
N PHE A 262 -4.83 10.61 -5.67
CA PHE A 262 -5.50 10.59 -4.38
C PHE A 262 -5.30 11.94 -3.69
N TRP A 263 -6.11 12.23 -2.68
CA TRP A 263 -5.97 13.42 -1.86
C TRP A 263 -5.13 13.11 -0.63
N LEU A 264 -4.11 13.92 -0.38
CA LEU A 264 -3.31 13.91 0.83
C LEU A 264 -3.63 15.17 1.65
N PRO A 265 -4.16 15.04 2.87
CA PRO A 265 -4.22 16.16 3.80
C PRO A 265 -2.82 16.67 4.14
N THR A 266 -2.65 17.98 4.33
CA THR A 266 -1.35 18.53 4.76
C THR A 266 -0.98 18.10 6.18
N TRP A 267 -1.96 17.73 7.00
CA TRP A 267 -1.80 17.29 8.39
C TRP A 267 -1.13 18.33 9.33
N GLY A 268 -0.82 19.53 8.82
CA GLY A 268 -0.14 20.60 9.55
C GLY A 268 -1.03 21.39 10.51
N ARG A 269 -2.36 21.18 10.48
CA ARG A 269 -3.34 21.96 11.25
C ARG A 269 -3.21 23.47 11.06
N GLU A 270 -2.86 23.86 9.83
CA GLU A 270 -2.61 25.26 9.44
C GLU A 270 -3.87 26.11 9.63
N LEU A 271 -5.04 25.54 9.33
CA LEU A 271 -6.31 26.26 9.37
C LEU A 271 -7.04 26.04 10.70
N VAL A 272 -7.29 27.13 11.45
CA VAL A 272 -7.98 27.08 12.76
C VAL A 272 -9.33 27.78 12.70
N LEU A 273 -10.42 27.07 13.03
CA LEU A 273 -11.77 27.66 13.06
C LEU A 273 -11.92 28.74 14.15
N GLN A 274 -12.62 29.81 13.80
CA GLN A 274 -13.02 30.88 14.73
C GLN A 274 -14.41 30.70 15.33
N ALA A 275 -15.25 29.86 14.73
CA ALA A 275 -16.58 29.58 15.23
C ALA A 275 -17.01 28.15 14.86
N ALA A 276 -17.96 27.61 15.62
CA ALA A 276 -18.63 26.37 15.23
C ALA A 276 -19.46 26.60 13.96
N VAL A 277 -19.51 25.58 13.10
CA VAL A 277 -20.17 25.63 11.80
C VAL A 277 -21.44 24.78 11.84
N THR A 278 -22.57 25.34 11.41
CA THR A 278 -23.82 24.58 11.31
C THR A 278 -23.82 23.70 10.04
N SER A 279 -24.66 22.67 10.01
CA SER A 279 -24.74 21.75 8.86
C SER A 279 -25.15 22.42 7.54
N SER A 280 -25.85 23.56 7.61
CA SER A 280 -26.31 24.34 6.46
C SER A 280 -25.47 25.59 6.17
N ALA A 281 -24.39 25.83 6.94
CA ALA A 281 -23.56 27.01 6.74
C ALA A 281 -22.87 26.96 5.38
N THR A 282 -22.87 28.09 4.67
CA THR A 282 -22.19 28.27 3.38
C THR A 282 -20.88 29.05 3.50
N SER A 283 -20.46 29.38 4.73
CA SER A 283 -19.19 30.03 4.98
C SER A 283 -18.62 29.63 6.33
N VAL A 284 -17.29 29.62 6.42
CA VAL A 284 -16.54 29.40 7.66
C VAL A 284 -15.50 30.50 7.82
N ILE A 285 -15.11 30.80 9.05
CA ILE A 285 -14.03 31.75 9.33
C ILE A 285 -12.88 30.97 9.96
N ILE A 286 -11.69 31.14 9.38
CA ILE A 286 -10.45 30.55 9.86
C ILE A 286 -9.45 31.64 10.23
N VAL A 287 -8.49 31.32 11.09
CA VAL A 287 -7.27 32.12 11.26
C VAL A 287 -6.16 31.48 10.45
N GLU A 288 -5.57 32.29 9.57
CA GLU A 288 -4.41 31.98 8.74
C GLU A 288 -3.76 33.30 8.29
N ASN A 289 -2.46 33.30 8.03
CA ASN A 289 -1.70 34.48 7.61
C ASN A 289 -1.22 34.36 6.16
N MET A 290 -2.17 34.18 5.24
CA MET A 290 -1.91 34.12 3.80
C MET A 290 -2.89 34.99 3.00
N ASP A 291 -2.57 35.25 1.75
CA ASP A 291 -3.51 35.90 0.83
C ASP A 291 -4.77 35.02 0.63
N PRO A 292 -6.00 35.51 0.85
CA PRO A 292 -7.21 34.72 0.63
C PRO A 292 -7.29 34.17 -0.81
N GLY A 293 -6.76 34.90 -1.80
CA GLY A 293 -6.77 34.49 -3.20
C GLY A 293 -6.16 33.11 -3.45
N VAL A 294 -5.11 32.73 -2.71
CA VAL A 294 -4.42 31.44 -2.90
C VAL A 294 -5.18 30.22 -2.34
N LEU A 295 -6.27 30.47 -1.60
CA LEU A 295 -7.15 29.42 -1.06
C LEU A 295 -8.31 29.08 -2.02
N ILE A 296 -8.63 29.96 -2.97
CA ILE A 296 -9.73 29.74 -3.91
C ILE A 296 -9.42 28.55 -4.83
N GLY A 297 -10.37 27.62 -4.96
CA GLY A 297 -10.21 26.36 -5.71
C GLY A 297 -9.46 25.26 -4.94
N ARG A 298 -8.95 25.56 -3.73
CA ARG A 298 -8.33 24.54 -2.87
C ARG A 298 -9.43 23.73 -2.17
N HIS A 299 -9.09 22.49 -1.81
CA HIS A 299 -9.99 21.63 -1.05
C HIS A 299 -9.54 21.51 0.40
N VAL A 300 -10.48 21.30 1.31
CA VAL A 300 -10.23 21.12 2.74
C VAL A 300 -10.92 19.88 3.27
N MET A 301 -10.32 19.30 4.30
CA MET A 301 -10.88 18.24 5.12
C MET A 301 -11.11 18.77 6.54
N PHE A 302 -12.33 18.64 7.03
CA PHE A 302 -12.67 18.79 8.44
C PHE A 302 -12.62 17.42 9.12
N GLU A 303 -11.76 17.27 10.12
CA GLU A 303 -11.54 16.02 10.85
C GLU A 303 -12.59 15.82 11.95
N ILE A 304 -13.80 15.42 11.56
CA ILE A 304 -14.93 15.21 12.47
C ILE A 304 -14.95 13.76 12.96
N VAL A 305 -15.25 13.55 14.25
CA VAL A 305 -15.36 12.21 14.89
C VAL A 305 -16.38 11.29 14.18
N SER A 306 -17.46 11.85 13.64
CA SER A 306 -18.48 11.11 12.88
C SER A 306 -18.10 10.82 11.42
N GLY A 307 -16.83 11.01 11.07
CA GLY A 307 -16.28 10.86 9.73
C GLY A 307 -16.04 12.21 9.06
N PRO A 308 -14.93 12.34 8.30
CA PRO A 308 -14.48 13.61 7.76
C PRO A 308 -15.49 14.23 6.77
N VAL A 309 -15.43 15.54 6.64
CA VAL A 309 -16.16 16.30 5.63
C VAL A 309 -15.15 16.93 4.68
N PHE A 310 -15.38 16.78 3.38
CA PHE A 310 -14.54 17.34 2.33
C PHE A 310 -15.32 18.40 1.57
N CYS A 311 -14.70 19.55 1.30
CA CYS A 311 -15.31 20.57 0.46
C CYS A 311 -14.26 21.37 -0.32
N GLU A 312 -14.71 22.00 -1.39
CA GLU A 312 -13.96 23.03 -2.12
C GLU A 312 -14.19 24.41 -1.49
N ILE A 313 -13.15 25.24 -1.51
CA ILE A 313 -13.23 26.66 -1.20
C ILE A 313 -13.55 27.39 -2.50
N THR A 314 -14.80 27.83 -2.67
CA THR A 314 -15.23 28.49 -3.91
C THR A 314 -14.93 29.99 -3.90
N ASN A 315 -14.70 30.57 -2.73
CA ASN A 315 -14.30 31.96 -2.56
C ASN A 315 -13.63 32.15 -1.19
N ALA A 316 -12.74 33.12 -1.07
CA ALA A 316 -12.06 33.46 0.17
C ALA A 316 -11.81 34.98 0.23
N VAL A 317 -12.15 35.59 1.36
CA VAL A 317 -12.01 37.04 1.57
C VAL A 317 -11.54 37.34 2.98
N TYR A 318 -10.89 38.48 3.18
CA TYR A 318 -10.57 38.96 4.52
C TYR A 318 -11.83 39.21 5.35
N ASP A 319 -11.73 38.90 6.64
CA ASP A 319 -12.76 39.11 7.65
C ASP A 319 -12.10 39.70 8.92
N ALA A 320 -12.89 40.36 9.77
CA ALA A 320 -12.37 40.96 11.00
C ALA A 320 -11.72 39.92 11.95
N LEU A 321 -12.12 38.65 11.84
CA LEU A 321 -11.62 37.55 12.67
C LEU A 321 -10.61 36.64 11.94
N GLY A 322 -10.25 36.95 10.69
CA GLY A 322 -9.31 36.14 9.90
C GLY A 322 -9.69 36.10 8.42
N ILE A 323 -9.84 34.91 7.86
CA ILE A 323 -10.25 34.69 6.46
C ILE A 323 -11.60 33.99 6.46
N ARG A 324 -12.57 34.57 5.75
CA ARG A 324 -13.87 33.96 5.49
C ARG A 324 -13.79 33.14 4.21
N LEU A 325 -14.01 31.84 4.33
CA LEU A 325 -14.10 30.90 3.21
C LEU A 325 -15.58 30.67 2.88
N THR A 326 -15.91 30.66 1.60
CA THR A 326 -17.20 30.20 1.08
C THR A 326 -17.06 28.73 0.69
N ILE A 327 -17.97 27.91 1.20
CA ILE A 327 -17.97 26.46 1.00
C ILE A 327 -19.39 25.98 0.70
N ALA A 328 -19.51 24.79 0.10
CA ALA A 328 -20.78 24.07 0.08
C ALA A 328 -21.19 23.68 1.52
N ALA A 329 -22.50 23.59 1.77
CA ALA A 329 -23.02 23.20 3.07
C ALA A 329 -22.45 21.84 3.50
N PRO A 330 -21.81 21.73 4.68
CA PRO A 330 -21.08 20.53 5.07
C PRO A 330 -22.00 19.34 5.42
N GLY A 331 -23.30 19.56 5.59
CA GLY A 331 -24.28 18.53 5.95
C GLY A 331 -24.15 18.01 7.38
N LYS A 332 -23.08 18.38 8.10
CA LYS A 332 -22.82 18.04 9.51
C LYS A 332 -22.42 19.30 10.28
N SER A 333 -22.78 19.35 11.56
CA SER A 333 -22.26 20.39 12.46
C SER A 333 -20.78 20.17 12.73
N ILE A 334 -19.97 21.21 12.63
CA ILE A 334 -18.52 21.17 12.83
C ILE A 334 -18.19 21.95 14.10
N PRO A 335 -17.73 21.29 15.18
CA PRO A 335 -17.26 21.97 16.38
C PRO A 335 -16.08 22.91 16.07
N ILE A 336 -15.95 24.01 16.81
CA ILE A 336 -14.84 24.98 16.65
C ILE A 336 -13.46 24.34 16.86
N THR A 337 -13.35 23.28 17.67
CA THR A 337 -12.09 22.60 17.95
C THR A 337 -11.69 21.59 16.87
N THR A 338 -12.44 21.50 15.77
CA THR A 338 -12.19 20.53 14.70
C THR A 338 -10.92 20.90 13.93
N PRO A 339 -9.93 19.98 13.82
CA PRO A 339 -8.80 20.20 12.94
C PRO A 339 -9.25 20.33 11.47
N ILE A 340 -8.69 21.30 10.77
CA ILE A 340 -8.87 21.48 9.33
C ILE A 340 -7.52 21.26 8.65
N HIS A 341 -7.56 20.52 7.54
CA HIS A 341 -6.39 20.24 6.72
C HIS A 341 -6.66 20.66 5.29
N LEU A 342 -5.70 21.29 4.64
CA LEU A 342 -5.74 21.47 3.18
C LEU A 342 -5.55 20.11 2.51
N LEU A 343 -6.30 19.84 1.44
CA LEU A 343 -6.13 18.65 0.62
C LEU A 343 -5.30 19.00 -0.60
N THR A 344 -4.21 18.26 -0.80
CA THR A 344 -3.36 18.35 -1.99
C THR A 344 -3.52 17.09 -2.81
N LYS A 345 -3.70 17.22 -4.13
CA LYS A 345 -3.87 16.08 -5.02
C LYS A 345 -2.50 15.53 -5.41
N PHE A 346 -2.24 14.27 -5.11
CA PHE A 346 -0.99 13.60 -5.45
C PHE A 346 -1.25 12.35 -6.29
N ARG A 347 -0.22 11.91 -7.03
CA ARG A 347 -0.11 10.53 -7.51
C ARG A 347 1.22 9.94 -7.05
N LEU A 348 1.35 8.62 -7.17
CA LEU A 348 2.66 7.99 -7.07
C LEU A 348 3.55 8.46 -8.23
N ASP A 349 4.83 8.68 -7.93
CA ASP A 349 5.87 8.96 -8.94
C ASP A 349 6.63 7.70 -9.40
N THR A 350 6.14 6.53 -9.00
CA THR A 350 6.72 5.23 -9.30
C THR A 350 5.62 4.20 -9.56
N ASP A 351 5.92 3.23 -10.42
CA ASP A 351 5.12 2.01 -10.59
C ASP A 351 5.62 0.85 -9.73
N ARG A 352 6.75 1.03 -9.03
CA ARG A 352 7.36 0.02 -8.19
C ARG A 352 7.29 0.46 -6.74
N ILE A 353 6.56 -0.30 -5.93
CA ILE A 353 6.49 -0.13 -4.47
C ILE A 353 7.07 -1.36 -3.81
N GLU A 354 8.01 -1.15 -2.90
CA GLU A 354 8.64 -2.21 -2.10
C GLU A 354 8.08 -2.18 -0.69
N ILE A 355 7.52 -3.31 -0.26
CA ILE A 355 6.86 -3.50 1.03
C ILE A 355 7.65 -4.53 1.81
N GLU A 356 8.06 -4.16 3.01
CA GLU A 356 8.64 -5.09 3.97
C GLU A 356 7.56 -5.62 4.91
N HIS A 357 7.46 -6.94 5.00
CA HIS A 357 6.49 -7.63 5.84
C HIS A 357 7.19 -8.27 7.04
N PHE A 358 6.84 -7.80 8.23
CA PHE A 358 7.18 -8.39 9.52
C PHE A 358 5.95 -9.11 10.10
N ALA A 359 6.13 -9.89 11.18
CA ALA A 359 5.04 -10.64 11.82
C ALA A 359 3.81 -9.78 12.10
N GLY A 360 4.03 -8.60 12.71
CA GLY A 360 2.96 -7.73 13.18
C GLY A 360 2.85 -6.38 12.46
N ARG A 361 3.68 -6.12 11.45
CA ARG A 361 3.67 -4.84 10.73
C ARG A 361 4.10 -4.96 9.28
N THR A 362 3.67 -4.01 8.47
CA THR A 362 4.21 -3.75 7.13
C THR A 362 4.70 -2.33 7.04
N GLU A 363 5.76 -2.11 6.28
CA GLU A 363 6.27 -0.78 6.03
C GLU A 363 6.70 -0.61 4.58
N PHE A 364 6.51 0.60 4.05
CA PHE A 364 6.99 0.99 2.73
C PHE A 364 7.14 2.51 2.68
N ALA A 365 7.94 2.97 1.72
CA ALA A 365 8.03 4.38 1.34
C ALA A 365 7.60 4.56 -0.12
N ALA A 366 6.99 5.70 -0.43
CA ALA A 366 6.55 6.03 -1.77
C ALA A 366 6.81 7.50 -2.08
N SER A 367 7.41 7.75 -3.24
CA SER A 367 7.55 9.10 -3.80
C SER A 367 6.25 9.52 -4.47
N LEU A 368 5.86 10.75 -4.20
CA LEU A 368 4.64 11.39 -4.65
C LEU A 368 4.98 12.61 -5.50
N ILE A 369 4.11 12.92 -6.45
CA ILE A 369 4.15 14.17 -7.20
C ILE A 369 2.76 14.79 -7.23
N GLU A 370 2.71 16.08 -6.93
CA GLU A 370 1.49 16.86 -6.93
C GLU A 370 0.94 16.95 -8.35
N ILE A 371 -0.37 16.82 -8.48
CA ILE A 371 -1.11 16.93 -9.72
C ILE A 371 -2.01 18.15 -9.63
N PRO A 372 -2.08 19.00 -10.67
CA PRO A 372 -2.97 20.14 -10.69
C PRO A 372 -4.42 19.79 -10.30
N GLY A 373 -5.03 20.70 -9.53
CA GLY A 373 -6.39 20.63 -8.99
C GLY A 373 -7.45 20.51 -10.07
#